data_AF-A0A2J8K6X2-F1
#
_entry.id   AF-A0A2J8K6X2-F1
#
_cell.length_a   1.000
_cell.length_b   1.000
_cell.length_c   1.000
_cell.angle_alpha   90.00
_cell.angle_beta   90.00
_cell.angle_gamma   90.00
#
_symmetry.space_group_name_H-M   'P 1'
#
loop_
_entity.id
_entity.type
_entity.pdbx_description
1 polymer ?
#
loop_
_entity_poly.entity_id
_entity_poly.type
_entity_poly.pdbx_seq_one_letter_code
_entity_poly.pdbx_strand_id
1 'polypeptide(L)'
;LAHPGPGIGAGPSPGSAGPSPLPGMDGRWALLDPESIMGRSTGRGLSYNFTHLDGYLDLLRENQLLPGFELMGSASGHFTDFEDKQQVFEWKDLVSSLARRYIGRYGLAHVSKWNFETWNEPDHHDFDNVSMTMQGFLNYYDACSEGLRAASPALRLGGPGDSFHTPPRSPLSWGLLRHCHDGTNFFTGEAGVRLDYISLHRKGARSSISILEQEKVVAQQIRQLFPKFADT
;
A
#
# COMPACT_ATOMS: atom_id res chain seq x y z
N LEU A 1 18.38 -68.36 -11.70
CA LEU A 1 17.39 -67.71 -12.59
C LEU A 1 16.07 -67.67 -11.85
N ALA A 2 15.83 -66.59 -11.10
CA ALA A 2 14.65 -66.42 -10.26
C ALA A 2 13.67 -65.46 -10.95
N HIS A 3 12.42 -65.88 -11.06
CA HIS A 3 11.31 -65.06 -11.55
C HIS A 3 10.92 -64.00 -10.51
N PRO A 4 10.60 -62.74 -10.89
CA PRO A 4 10.02 -61.78 -9.97
C PRO A 4 8.48 -61.92 -9.92
N GLY A 5 7.93 -61.92 -8.71
CA GLY A 5 6.49 -61.78 -8.46
C GLY A 5 6.01 -60.32 -8.63
N PRO A 6 4.70 -60.08 -8.77
CA PRO A 6 4.17 -58.78 -9.15
C PRO A 6 4.24 -57.76 -8.00
N GLY A 7 4.63 -56.53 -8.36
CA GLY A 7 4.79 -55.40 -7.45
C GLY A 7 3.47 -54.92 -6.86
N ILE A 8 3.51 -54.59 -5.56
CA ILE A 8 2.43 -53.97 -4.83
C ILE A 8 2.46 -52.47 -5.16
N GLY A 9 1.50 -51.99 -5.93
CA GLY A 9 1.35 -50.57 -6.25
C GLY A 9 0.89 -49.79 -5.02
N ALA A 10 1.71 -48.83 -4.57
CA ALA A 10 1.28 -47.84 -3.59
C ALA A 10 0.37 -46.82 -4.30
N GLY A 11 -0.92 -46.84 -3.96
CA GLY A 11 -1.88 -45.83 -4.39
C GLY A 11 -1.60 -44.45 -3.77
N PRO A 12 -2.06 -43.35 -4.40
CA PRO A 12 -1.81 -42.01 -3.89
C PRO A 12 -2.57 -41.79 -2.57
N SER A 13 -1.88 -41.16 -1.62
CA SER A 13 -2.50 -40.71 -0.37
C SER A 13 -3.56 -39.65 -0.66
N PRO A 14 -4.75 -39.68 0.00
CA PRO A 14 -5.77 -38.67 -0.22
C PRO A 14 -5.26 -37.33 0.32
N GLY A 15 -5.07 -36.38 -0.60
CA GLY A 15 -4.69 -35.01 -0.28
C GLY A 15 -5.76 -34.35 0.59
N SER A 16 -5.33 -33.69 1.65
CA SER A 16 -6.15 -32.76 2.42
C SER A 16 -6.60 -31.63 1.49
N ALA A 17 -7.85 -31.69 1.02
CA ALA A 17 -8.49 -30.55 0.40
C ALA A 17 -8.63 -29.46 1.47
N GLY A 18 -7.82 -28.40 1.35
CA GLY A 18 -8.08 -27.15 2.05
C GLY A 18 -9.45 -26.60 1.65
N PRO A 19 -10.07 -25.74 2.47
CA PRO A 19 -11.37 -25.18 2.16
C PRO A 19 -11.32 -24.45 0.82
N SER A 20 -12.34 -24.69 -0.02
CA SER A 20 -12.50 -23.99 -1.29
C SER A 20 -12.59 -22.48 -1.06
N PRO A 21 -12.02 -21.65 -1.96
CA PRO A 21 -12.19 -20.20 -1.89
C PRO A 21 -13.69 -19.84 -1.94
N LEU A 22 -14.08 -18.80 -1.22
CA LEU A 22 -15.42 -18.23 -1.35
C LEU A 22 -15.62 -17.71 -2.79
N PRO A 23 -16.81 -17.85 -3.39
CA PRO A 23 -17.05 -17.39 -4.75
C PRO A 23 -16.92 -15.87 -4.84
N GLY A 24 -16.10 -15.36 -5.78
CA GLY A 24 -15.93 -13.92 -6.05
C GLY A 24 -14.52 -13.36 -5.81
N MET A 25 -13.56 -14.18 -5.38
CA MET A 25 -12.20 -13.71 -5.04
C MET A 25 -11.26 -13.63 -6.26
N ASP A 26 -11.46 -12.62 -7.11
CA ASP A 26 -10.56 -12.28 -8.22
C ASP A 26 -9.32 -11.50 -7.73
N GLY A 27 -8.51 -12.09 -6.84
CA GLY A 27 -7.08 -11.79 -6.61
C GLY A 27 -6.59 -10.35 -6.39
N ARG A 28 -7.45 -9.34 -6.39
CA ARG A 28 -7.15 -7.91 -6.32
C ARG A 28 -7.67 -7.39 -4.98
N TRP A 29 -6.75 -7.06 -4.08
CA TRP A 29 -7.06 -6.69 -2.71
C TRP A 29 -6.71 -5.22 -2.45
N ALA A 30 -7.43 -4.29 -3.09
CA ALA A 30 -7.32 -2.88 -2.74
C ALA A 30 -8.20 -2.57 -1.52
N LEU A 31 -7.61 -2.02 -0.45
CA LEU A 31 -8.35 -1.68 0.78
C LEU A 31 -9.40 -0.59 0.59
N LEU A 32 -9.34 0.17 -0.51
CA LEU A 32 -10.24 1.27 -0.88
C LEU A 32 -10.98 1.01 -2.22
N ASP A 33 -11.14 -0.26 -2.61
CA ASP A 33 -11.87 -0.69 -3.82
C ASP A 33 -13.41 -0.52 -3.72
N PRO A 34 -14.22 -0.69 -4.78
CA PRO A 34 -15.66 -0.48 -4.75
C PRO A 34 -16.42 -1.28 -3.68
N GLU A 35 -15.90 -2.45 -3.36
CA GLU A 35 -16.46 -3.29 -2.31
C GLU A 35 -16.08 -2.82 -0.90
N SER A 36 -15.20 -1.84 -0.72
CA SER A 36 -14.76 -1.37 0.60
C SER A 36 -15.23 0.06 0.91
N ILE A 37 -15.19 0.95 -0.09
CA ILE A 37 -15.61 2.35 0.00
C ILE A 37 -16.42 2.74 -1.24
N MET A 38 -17.65 3.22 -0.99
CA MET A 38 -18.49 3.79 -2.03
C MET A 38 -18.55 5.30 -1.91
N GLY A 39 -17.92 6.00 -2.87
CA GLY A 39 -18.10 7.44 -3.06
C GLY A 39 -19.43 7.73 -3.74
N ARG A 40 -20.23 8.64 -3.19
CA ARG A 40 -21.40 9.21 -3.87
C ARG A 40 -21.36 10.73 -3.82
N SER A 41 -21.43 11.35 -4.99
CA SER A 41 -21.68 12.78 -5.10
C SER A 41 -23.16 13.02 -4.81
N THR A 42 -23.45 13.73 -3.71
CA THR A 42 -24.80 14.21 -3.41
C THR A 42 -24.88 15.70 -3.70
N GLY A 43 -26.07 16.26 -3.87
CA GLY A 43 -26.26 17.72 -4.01
C GLY A 43 -25.76 18.57 -2.81
N ARG A 44 -25.16 17.94 -1.79
CA ARG A 44 -24.53 18.54 -0.60
C ARG A 44 -23.03 18.22 -0.45
N GLY A 45 -22.41 17.54 -1.41
CA GLY A 45 -20.99 17.14 -1.38
C GLY A 45 -20.76 15.63 -1.49
N LEU A 46 -19.48 15.25 -1.52
CA LEU A 46 -19.02 13.86 -1.61
C LEU A 46 -19.20 13.15 -0.26
N SER A 47 -19.77 11.95 -0.26
CA SER A 47 -19.96 11.11 0.92
C SER A 47 -19.43 9.71 0.69
N TYR A 48 -18.80 9.13 1.70
CA TYR A 48 -18.19 7.79 1.65
C TYR A 48 -18.93 6.82 2.55
N ASN A 49 -19.23 5.62 2.03
CA ASN A 49 -19.71 4.51 2.82
C ASN A 49 -18.55 3.58 3.22
N PHE A 50 -18.25 3.51 4.52
CA PHE A 50 -17.14 2.70 5.07
C PHE A 50 -17.58 1.32 5.58
N THR A 51 -18.85 0.92 5.40
CA THR A 51 -19.44 -0.27 6.07
C THR A 51 -18.62 -1.55 5.86
N HIS A 52 -18.14 -1.79 4.64
CA HIS A 52 -17.39 -3.02 4.35
C HIS A 52 -15.96 -2.95 4.88
N LEU A 53 -15.31 -1.78 4.78
CA LEU A 53 -14.00 -1.56 5.38
C LEU A 53 -14.04 -1.66 6.92
N ASP A 54 -15.12 -1.19 7.56
CA ASP A 54 -15.34 -1.40 9.00
C ASP A 54 -15.33 -2.90 9.32
N GLY A 55 -16.11 -3.69 8.59
CA GLY A 55 -16.21 -5.14 8.80
C GLY A 55 -14.88 -5.88 8.67
N TYR A 56 -14.06 -5.51 7.68
CA TYR A 56 -12.72 -6.07 7.52
C TYR A 56 -11.78 -5.71 8.68
N LEU A 57 -11.75 -4.43 9.08
CA LEU A 57 -10.88 -3.95 10.16
C LEU A 57 -11.33 -4.47 11.53
N ASP A 58 -12.64 -4.62 11.73
CA ASP A 58 -13.20 -5.29 12.91
C ASP A 58 -12.74 -6.74 12.95
N LEU A 59 -12.78 -7.47 11.83
CA LEU A 59 -12.31 -8.86 11.76
C LEU A 59 -10.82 -8.98 12.11
N LEU A 60 -9.96 -8.08 11.61
CA LEU A 60 -8.56 -8.03 12.03
C LEU A 60 -8.43 -7.79 13.53
N ARG A 61 -9.22 -6.85 14.07
CA ARG A 61 -9.20 -6.49 15.49
C ARG A 61 -9.66 -7.64 16.39
N GLU A 62 -10.71 -8.35 15.99
CA GLU A 62 -11.22 -9.57 16.64
C GLU A 62 -10.18 -10.68 16.71
N ASN A 63 -9.23 -10.70 15.77
CA ASN A 63 -8.11 -11.65 15.72
C ASN A 63 -6.79 -11.06 16.25
N GLN A 64 -6.83 -9.91 16.92
CA GLN A 64 -5.65 -9.21 17.48
C GLN A 64 -4.56 -8.89 16.44
N LEU A 65 -4.95 -8.73 15.18
CA LEU A 65 -4.08 -8.32 14.09
C LEU A 65 -4.13 -6.80 13.88
N LEU A 66 -3.11 -6.27 13.21
CA LEU A 66 -3.05 -4.89 12.74
C LEU A 66 -2.99 -4.90 11.20
N PRO A 67 -3.61 -3.94 10.51
CA PRO A 67 -3.46 -3.80 9.07
C PRO A 67 -2.07 -3.24 8.72
N GLY A 68 -1.46 -3.80 7.68
CA GLY A 68 -0.65 -3.01 6.76
C GLY A 68 -1.63 -2.26 5.85
N PHE A 69 -1.81 -0.97 6.10
CA PHE A 69 -2.90 -0.19 5.53
C PHE A 69 -2.41 0.55 4.30
N GLU A 70 -2.36 -0.15 3.17
CA GLU A 70 -2.11 0.46 1.86
C GLU A 70 -3.28 1.38 1.49
N LEU A 71 -2.98 2.65 1.22
CA LEU A 71 -3.96 3.65 0.77
C LEU A 71 -4.23 3.44 -0.73
N MET A 72 -4.72 2.25 -1.08
CA MET A 72 -4.83 1.72 -2.44
C MET A 72 -6.30 1.51 -2.81
N GLY A 73 -6.71 2.09 -3.95
CA GLY A 73 -8.05 1.94 -4.52
C GLY A 73 -8.63 3.25 -5.05
N SER A 74 -9.80 3.17 -5.67
CA SER A 74 -10.44 4.28 -6.39
C SER A 74 -11.74 4.80 -5.75
N ALA A 75 -12.12 4.27 -4.58
CA ALA A 75 -13.39 4.57 -3.90
C ALA A 75 -14.63 4.39 -4.81
N SER A 76 -14.74 3.22 -5.44
CA SER A 76 -15.76 2.91 -6.46
C SER A 76 -15.62 3.69 -7.76
N GLY A 77 -14.39 3.93 -8.24
CA GLY A 77 -14.13 4.64 -9.49
C GLY A 77 -14.34 6.15 -9.43
N HIS A 78 -14.46 6.72 -8.22
CA HIS A 78 -14.53 8.18 -8.03
C HIS A 78 -13.19 8.85 -8.35
N PHE A 79 -12.10 8.25 -7.88
CA PHE A 79 -10.75 8.73 -8.18
C PHE A 79 -10.24 8.08 -9.46
N THR A 80 -9.86 8.91 -10.42
CA THR A 80 -9.45 8.52 -11.77
C THR A 80 -8.17 9.22 -12.23
N ASP A 81 -7.78 10.35 -11.64
CA ASP A 81 -6.60 11.11 -12.07
C ASP A 81 -6.00 11.93 -10.92
N PHE A 82 -4.76 11.62 -10.55
CA PHE A 82 -4.04 12.33 -9.48
C PHE A 82 -3.24 13.55 -9.96
N GLU A 83 -3.33 13.94 -11.23
CA GLU A 83 -2.99 15.29 -11.67
C GLU A 83 -4.17 16.27 -11.58
N ASP A 84 -5.40 15.76 -11.48
CA ASP A 84 -6.57 16.59 -11.19
C ASP A 84 -6.51 17.10 -9.75
N LYS A 85 -6.29 18.41 -9.60
CA LYS A 85 -6.21 19.08 -8.30
C LYS A 85 -7.45 18.83 -7.45
N GLN A 86 -8.65 18.79 -8.02
CA GLN A 86 -9.86 18.52 -7.22
C GLN A 86 -9.78 17.14 -6.57
N GLN A 87 -9.38 16.12 -7.34
CA GLN A 87 -9.25 14.75 -6.84
C GLN A 87 -8.13 14.63 -5.79
N VAL A 88 -7.02 15.35 -5.97
CA VAL A 88 -5.93 15.40 -4.98
C VAL A 88 -6.41 15.96 -3.63
N PHE A 89 -7.23 17.02 -3.63
CA PHE A 89 -7.82 17.56 -2.41
C PHE A 89 -8.86 16.61 -1.80
N GLU A 90 -9.72 16.01 -2.63
CA GLU A 90 -10.72 15.04 -2.17
C GLU A 90 -10.07 13.79 -1.57
N TRP A 91 -8.93 13.34 -2.13
CA TRP A 91 -8.16 12.20 -1.60
C TRP A 91 -7.58 12.52 -0.22
N LYS A 92 -7.00 13.70 -0.04
CA LYS A 92 -6.52 14.17 1.27
C LYS A 92 -7.65 14.12 2.31
N ASP A 93 -8.84 14.56 1.94
CA ASP A 93 -9.98 14.61 2.84
C ASP A 93 -10.58 13.22 3.12
N LEU A 94 -10.56 12.30 2.14
CA LEU A 94 -10.85 10.88 2.35
C LEU A 94 -9.89 10.27 3.37
N VAL A 95 -8.58 10.47 3.20
CA VAL A 95 -7.54 9.95 4.10
C VAL A 95 -7.69 10.53 5.51
N SER A 96 -8.00 11.82 5.63
CA SER A 96 -8.26 12.42 6.94
C SER A 96 -9.52 11.86 7.60
N SER A 97 -10.58 11.64 6.80
CA SER A 97 -11.86 11.10 7.28
C SER A 97 -11.74 9.65 7.75
N LEU A 98 -11.05 8.79 6.99
CA LEU A 98 -10.83 7.39 7.36
C LEU A 98 -9.98 7.30 8.64
N ALA A 99 -8.92 8.10 8.74
CA ALA A 99 -8.03 8.09 9.89
C ALA A 99 -8.77 8.55 11.16
N ARG A 100 -9.54 9.65 11.10
CA ARG A 100 -10.37 10.10 12.23
C ARG A 100 -11.43 9.09 12.61
N ARG A 101 -12.08 8.45 11.63
CA ARG A 101 -13.07 7.39 11.85
C ARG A 101 -12.47 6.25 12.67
N TYR A 102 -11.33 5.71 12.23
CA TYR A 102 -10.73 4.56 12.91
C TYR A 102 -10.00 4.93 14.20
N ILE A 103 -9.49 6.15 14.34
CA ILE A 103 -9.08 6.69 15.65
C ILE A 103 -10.27 6.71 16.60
N GLY A 104 -11.44 7.17 16.15
CA GLY A 104 -12.66 7.17 16.96
C GLY A 104 -13.14 5.75 17.32
N ARG A 105 -12.98 4.79 16.39
CA ARG A 105 -13.43 3.41 16.57
C ARG A 105 -12.50 2.56 17.45
N TYR A 106 -11.19 2.69 17.28
CA TYR A 106 -10.19 1.82 17.92
C TYR A 106 -9.24 2.53 18.90
N GLY A 107 -9.29 3.86 18.95
CA GLY A 107 -8.42 4.70 19.75
C GLY A 107 -7.09 5.03 19.07
N LEU A 108 -6.58 6.23 19.30
CA LEU A 108 -5.33 6.71 18.67
C LEU A 108 -4.14 5.78 18.96
N ALA A 109 -4.00 5.30 20.21
CA ALA A 109 -2.90 4.42 20.60
C ALA A 109 -2.90 3.08 19.86
N HIS A 110 -4.04 2.65 19.32
CA HIS A 110 -4.13 1.47 18.48
C HIS A 110 -3.77 1.81 17.04
N VAL A 111 -4.38 2.86 16.47
CA VAL A 111 -4.21 3.26 15.07
C VAL A 111 -2.80 3.79 14.77
N SER A 112 -2.13 4.41 15.75
CA SER A 112 -0.73 4.86 15.61
C SER A 112 0.25 3.70 15.41
N LYS A 113 -0.16 2.45 15.65
CA LYS A 113 0.63 1.26 15.39
C LYS A 113 0.51 0.77 13.95
N TRP A 114 -0.53 1.18 13.22
CA TRP A 114 -0.74 0.77 11.84
C TRP A 114 0.40 1.32 10.96
N ASN A 115 0.76 0.55 9.95
CA ASN A 115 1.66 0.99 8.88
C ASN A 115 0.77 1.50 7.74
N PHE A 116 0.53 2.82 7.65
CA PHE A 116 -0.11 3.34 6.43
C PHE A 116 0.93 3.39 5.33
N GLU A 117 0.54 2.96 4.14
CA GLU A 117 1.46 2.76 3.04
C GLU A 117 0.89 3.31 1.73
N THR A 118 1.77 3.59 0.78
CA THR A 118 1.39 3.97 -0.59
C THR A 118 0.67 2.83 -1.32
N TRP A 119 0.19 3.11 -2.53
CA TRP A 119 -0.24 2.10 -3.49
C TRP A 119 0.87 1.07 -3.72
N ASN A 120 0.51 -0.21 -3.80
CA ASN A 120 1.43 -1.33 -4.01
C ASN A 120 2.17 -1.22 -5.36
N GLU A 121 3.48 -1.47 -5.35
CA GLU A 121 4.33 -1.61 -6.54
C GLU A 121 4.04 -0.60 -7.66
N PRO A 122 4.15 0.72 -7.41
CA PRO A 122 3.75 1.76 -8.35
C PRO A 122 4.50 1.71 -9.70
N ASP A 123 5.70 1.15 -9.75
CA ASP A 123 6.47 0.99 -10.98
C ASP A 123 6.06 -0.23 -11.81
N HIS A 124 5.15 -1.07 -11.30
CA HIS A 124 4.52 -2.17 -12.03
C HIS A 124 3.19 -1.75 -12.68
N HIS A 125 2.74 -0.51 -12.47
CA HIS A 125 1.60 0.13 -13.13
C HIS A 125 0.24 -0.56 -12.92
N ASP A 126 0.05 -1.26 -11.81
CA ASP A 126 -1.24 -1.87 -11.44
C ASP A 126 -2.16 -0.85 -10.74
N PHE A 127 -2.65 0.11 -11.52
CA PHE A 127 -3.50 1.23 -11.06
C PHE A 127 -4.96 1.11 -11.53
N ASP A 128 -5.38 -0.04 -12.07
CA ASP A 128 -6.69 -0.23 -12.71
C ASP A 128 -7.02 0.88 -13.73
N ASN A 129 -8.09 1.64 -13.49
CA ASN A 129 -8.54 2.76 -14.33
C ASN A 129 -8.05 4.13 -13.85
N VAL A 130 -7.09 4.17 -12.92
CA VAL A 130 -6.56 5.42 -12.35
C VAL A 130 -5.32 5.86 -13.13
N SER A 131 -5.34 7.09 -13.62
CA SER A 131 -4.16 7.77 -14.16
C SER A 131 -3.22 8.15 -13.02
N MET A 132 -2.09 7.46 -12.97
CA MET A 132 -1.02 7.68 -11.99
C MET A 132 0.32 7.95 -12.70
N THR A 133 0.51 9.19 -13.15
CA THR A 133 1.80 9.63 -13.69
C THR A 133 2.84 9.77 -12.58
N MET A 134 4.09 10.07 -12.92
CA MET A 134 5.10 10.46 -11.92
C MET A 134 4.59 11.60 -11.03
N GLN A 135 4.12 12.70 -11.62
CA GLN A 135 3.63 13.85 -10.85
C GLN A 135 2.36 13.51 -10.08
N GLY A 136 1.45 12.74 -10.70
CA GLY A 136 0.25 12.23 -10.03
C GLY A 136 0.58 11.42 -8.78
N PHE A 137 1.58 10.53 -8.84
CA PHE A 137 2.01 9.74 -7.69
C PHE A 137 2.58 10.59 -6.54
N LEU A 138 3.33 11.66 -6.87
CA LEU A 138 3.82 12.60 -5.86
C LEU A 138 2.67 13.41 -5.23
N ASN A 139 1.70 13.87 -6.02
CA ASN A 139 0.51 14.56 -5.52
C ASN A 139 -0.34 13.64 -4.62
N TYR A 140 -0.53 12.39 -5.04
CA TYR A 140 -1.18 11.33 -4.28
C TYR A 140 -0.48 11.13 -2.92
N TYR A 141 0.85 11.04 -2.93
CA TYR A 141 1.64 10.86 -1.71
C TYR A 141 1.46 12.04 -0.74
N ASP A 142 1.52 13.27 -1.24
CA ASP A 142 1.31 14.47 -0.42
C ASP A 142 -0.09 14.49 0.19
N ALA A 143 -1.10 14.04 -0.57
CA ALA A 143 -2.47 13.94 -0.09
C ALA A 143 -2.63 12.88 1.01
N CYS A 144 -1.95 11.74 0.88
CA CYS A 144 -1.86 10.73 1.93
C CYS A 144 -1.19 11.30 3.20
N SER A 145 -0.03 11.95 3.04
CA SER A 145 0.76 12.48 4.16
C SER A 145 0.00 13.56 4.93
N GLU A 146 -0.57 14.53 4.22
CA GLU A 146 -1.32 15.63 4.83
C GLU A 146 -2.69 15.20 5.33
N GLY A 147 -3.33 14.21 4.71
CA GLY A 147 -4.58 13.62 5.19
C GLY A 147 -4.41 12.95 6.55
N LEU A 148 -3.37 12.11 6.69
CA LEU A 148 -2.99 11.48 7.95
C LEU A 148 -2.55 12.52 8.98
N ARG A 149 -1.72 13.48 8.60
CA ARG A 149 -1.25 14.57 9.48
C ARG A 149 -2.41 15.38 10.05
N ALA A 150 -3.41 15.70 9.23
CA ALA A 150 -4.62 16.41 9.64
C ALA A 150 -5.52 15.60 10.60
N ALA A 151 -5.41 14.27 10.59
CA ALA A 151 -6.09 13.42 11.56
C ALA A 151 -5.28 13.31 12.87
N SER A 152 -3.99 12.99 12.77
CA SER A 152 -3.04 13.02 13.89
C SER A 152 -1.59 12.92 13.39
N PRO A 153 -0.65 13.71 13.93
CA PRO A 153 0.77 13.59 13.62
C PRO A 153 1.40 12.29 14.15
N ALA A 154 0.69 11.53 15.01
CA ALA A 154 1.18 10.27 15.56
C ALA A 154 1.00 9.06 14.61
N LEU A 155 0.29 9.24 13.49
CA LEU A 155 0.13 8.18 12.49
C LEU A 155 1.38 8.10 11.61
N ARG A 156 1.80 6.89 11.24
CA ARG A 156 2.99 6.63 10.42
C ARG A 156 2.61 6.41 8.96
N LEU A 157 3.41 6.92 8.03
CA LEU A 157 3.26 6.73 6.59
C LEU A 157 4.61 6.37 5.95
N GLY A 158 4.61 5.35 5.09
CA GLY A 158 5.77 4.97 4.29
C GLY A 158 5.39 4.52 2.87
N GLY A 159 6.40 4.09 2.13
CA GLY A 159 6.29 3.66 0.74
C GLY A 159 7.68 3.53 0.10
N PRO A 160 7.79 3.28 -1.21
CA PRO A 160 6.72 3.09 -2.21
C PRO A 160 6.17 1.65 -2.27
N GLY A 161 6.77 0.67 -1.58
CA GLY A 161 6.38 -0.73 -1.69
C GLY A 161 6.74 -1.36 -3.04
N ASP A 162 7.95 -1.11 -3.55
CA ASP A 162 8.42 -1.63 -4.85
C ASP A 162 9.88 -2.13 -4.81
N SER A 163 10.40 -2.59 -5.93
CA SER A 163 11.69 -3.25 -6.08
C SER A 163 12.90 -2.31 -6.03
N PHE A 164 12.75 -1.00 -6.30
CA PHE A 164 13.90 -0.09 -6.47
C PHE A 164 14.97 -0.64 -7.43
N HIS A 165 14.58 -1.00 -8.65
CA HIS A 165 15.54 -1.41 -9.67
C HIS A 165 16.51 -0.26 -10.00
N THR A 166 17.73 -0.60 -10.44
CA THR A 166 18.74 0.41 -10.78
C THR A 166 18.18 1.42 -11.79
N PRO A 167 18.32 2.74 -11.55
CA PRO A 167 17.91 3.78 -12.49
C PRO A 167 18.41 3.51 -13.93
N PRO A 168 17.62 3.85 -14.97
CA PRO A 168 16.37 4.61 -14.95
C PRO A 168 15.11 3.79 -14.64
N ARG A 169 15.23 2.51 -14.24
CA ARG A 169 14.08 1.70 -13.79
C ARG A 169 13.59 2.15 -12.41
N SER A 170 12.38 1.71 -12.07
CA SER A 170 11.65 2.12 -10.87
C SER A 170 11.55 3.65 -10.69
N PRO A 171 11.13 4.39 -11.73
CA PRO A 171 11.09 5.85 -11.68
C PRO A 171 10.24 6.41 -10.55
N LEU A 172 9.03 5.90 -10.30
CA LEU A 172 8.14 6.39 -9.24
C LEU A 172 8.76 6.16 -7.86
N SER A 173 9.41 5.01 -7.65
CA SER A 173 10.10 4.72 -6.39
C SER A 173 11.24 5.70 -6.09
N TRP A 174 12.16 5.90 -7.03
CA TRP A 174 13.26 6.85 -6.85
C TRP A 174 12.78 8.30 -6.87
N GLY A 175 11.71 8.58 -7.60
CA GLY A 175 11.02 9.87 -7.65
C GLY A 175 10.46 10.24 -6.30
N LEU A 176 9.77 9.32 -5.62
CA LEU A 176 9.21 9.53 -4.29
C LEU A 176 10.29 9.87 -3.27
N LEU A 177 11.41 9.12 -3.23
CA LEU A 177 12.50 9.45 -2.31
C LEU A 177 13.07 10.84 -2.56
N ARG A 178 13.26 11.21 -3.84
CA ARG A 178 13.74 12.55 -4.19
C ARG A 178 12.74 13.64 -3.78
N HIS A 179 11.45 13.40 -3.98
CA HIS A 179 10.37 14.31 -3.61
C HIS A 179 10.30 14.51 -2.10
N CYS A 180 10.30 13.43 -1.31
CA CYS A 180 10.31 13.53 0.14
C CYS A 180 11.59 14.20 0.67
N HIS A 181 12.72 13.99 0.01
CA HIS A 181 14.01 14.55 0.45
C HIS A 181 14.15 16.05 0.14
N ASP A 182 13.85 16.47 -1.09
CA ASP A 182 14.13 17.83 -1.60
C ASP A 182 12.99 18.47 -2.40
N GLY A 183 11.90 17.73 -2.65
CA GLY A 183 10.74 18.23 -3.38
C GLY A 183 9.94 19.25 -2.57
N THR A 184 8.79 19.63 -3.11
CA THR A 184 7.91 20.62 -2.51
C THR A 184 6.56 19.99 -2.25
N ASN A 185 6.09 20.03 -1.00
CA ASN A 185 4.76 19.53 -0.65
C ASN A 185 3.67 20.29 -1.42
N PHE A 186 2.80 19.57 -2.10
CA PHE A 186 1.70 20.11 -2.92
C PHE A 186 0.77 21.06 -2.16
N PHE A 187 0.50 20.79 -0.88
CA PHE A 187 -0.45 21.54 -0.06
C PHE A 187 0.19 22.70 0.69
N THR A 188 1.37 22.47 1.29
CA THR A 188 2.00 23.44 2.20
C THR A 188 3.05 24.30 1.52
N GLY A 189 3.60 23.86 0.38
CA GLY A 189 4.76 24.49 -0.25
C GLY A 189 6.07 24.33 0.53
N GLU A 190 6.07 23.53 1.61
CA GLU A 190 7.27 23.24 2.38
C GLU A 190 8.25 22.37 1.58
N ALA A 191 9.55 22.58 1.81
CA ALA A 191 10.60 21.76 1.21
C ALA A 191 10.77 20.45 1.98
N GLY A 192 10.74 19.33 1.25
CA GLY A 192 10.69 17.98 1.78
C GLY A 192 9.30 17.59 2.30
N VAL A 193 9.06 16.28 2.34
CA VAL A 193 7.78 15.70 2.80
C VAL A 193 8.09 14.56 3.75
N ARG A 194 7.25 14.40 4.79
CA ARG A 194 7.36 13.30 5.76
C ARG A 194 7.41 11.95 5.04
N LEU A 195 8.33 11.10 5.48
CA LEU A 195 8.49 9.70 5.09
C LEU A 195 9.02 8.95 6.31
N ASP A 196 8.16 8.17 6.98
CA ASP A 196 8.49 7.57 8.27
C ASP A 196 9.21 6.21 8.14
N TYR A 197 9.05 5.55 6.99
CA TYR A 197 9.76 4.33 6.64
C TYR A 197 9.84 4.17 5.11
N ILE A 198 10.87 3.46 4.63
CA ILE A 198 11.01 3.07 3.22
C ILE A 198 10.73 1.59 3.09
N SER A 199 9.73 1.23 2.28
CA SER A 199 9.36 -0.17 2.01
C SER A 199 9.80 -0.61 0.63
N LEU A 200 10.30 -1.85 0.55
CA LEU A 200 10.79 -2.44 -0.70
C LEU A 200 10.40 -3.91 -0.82
N HIS A 201 10.24 -4.37 -2.07
CA HIS A 201 9.97 -5.77 -2.38
C HIS A 201 11.18 -6.40 -3.06
N ARG A 202 11.84 -7.32 -2.35
CA ARG A 202 12.94 -8.14 -2.91
C ARG A 202 12.64 -9.61 -2.73
N LYS A 203 12.56 -10.32 -3.85
CA LYS A 203 12.25 -11.75 -3.89
C LYS A 203 13.51 -12.54 -4.19
N GLY A 204 13.66 -13.69 -3.54
CA GLY A 204 14.91 -14.45 -3.55
C GLY A 204 15.18 -15.28 -4.80
N ALA A 205 14.22 -15.40 -5.72
CA ALA A 205 14.32 -16.28 -6.90
C ALA A 205 14.82 -17.70 -6.53
N ARG A 206 14.23 -18.29 -5.47
CA ARG A 206 14.62 -19.58 -4.85
C ARG A 206 15.93 -19.57 -4.03
N SER A 207 16.58 -18.43 -3.85
CA SER A 207 17.74 -18.24 -2.99
C SER A 207 17.39 -17.34 -1.79
N SER A 208 17.59 -17.84 -0.57
CA SER A 208 17.34 -17.06 0.64
C SER A 208 18.32 -15.90 0.80
N ILE A 209 19.62 -16.14 0.58
CA ILE A 209 20.66 -15.11 0.75
C ILE A 209 20.55 -13.99 -0.29
N SER A 210 20.00 -14.29 -1.47
CA SER A 210 19.79 -13.30 -2.53
C SER A 210 18.86 -12.17 -2.12
N ILE A 211 17.93 -12.40 -1.18
CA ILE A 211 17.07 -11.35 -0.64
C ILE A 211 17.93 -10.30 0.06
N LEU A 212 18.75 -10.72 1.02
CA LEU A 212 19.62 -9.83 1.80
C LEU A 212 20.67 -9.12 0.93
N GLU A 213 21.24 -9.80 -0.06
CA GLU A 213 22.20 -9.19 -0.97
C GLU A 213 21.56 -8.04 -1.77
N GLN A 214 20.33 -8.23 -2.25
CA GLN A 214 19.59 -7.20 -2.96
C GLN A 214 19.19 -6.03 -2.05
N GLU A 215 18.71 -6.33 -0.84
CA GLU A 215 18.36 -5.32 0.17
C GLU A 215 19.55 -4.41 0.51
N LYS A 216 20.72 -5.00 0.75
CA LYS A 216 21.95 -4.24 1.05
C LYS A 216 22.35 -3.30 -0.07
N VAL A 217 22.18 -3.72 -1.33
CA VAL A 217 22.49 -2.87 -2.50
C VAL A 217 21.56 -1.65 -2.52
N VAL A 218 20.25 -1.85 -2.36
CA VAL A 218 19.27 -0.76 -2.36
C VAL A 218 19.50 0.18 -1.17
N ALA A 219 19.68 -0.37 0.03
CA ALA A 219 19.93 0.42 1.25
C ALA A 219 21.19 1.28 1.11
N GLN A 220 22.26 0.73 0.52
CA GLN A 220 23.49 1.49 0.27
C GLN A 220 23.27 2.63 -0.73
N GLN A 221 22.49 2.41 -1.79
CA GLN A 221 22.14 3.44 -2.76
C GLN A 221 21.31 4.55 -2.11
N ILE A 222 20.29 4.20 -1.32
CA ILE A 222 19.44 5.16 -0.60
C ILE A 222 20.32 6.02 0.32
N ARG A 223 21.17 5.39 1.15
CA ARG A 223 22.08 6.11 2.06
C ARG A 223 23.01 7.09 1.34
N GLN A 224 23.49 6.74 0.14
CA GLN A 224 24.38 7.59 -0.65
C GLN A 224 23.65 8.75 -1.34
N LEU A 225 22.46 8.49 -1.87
CA LEU A 225 21.70 9.45 -2.66
C LEU A 225 20.86 10.40 -1.81
N PHE A 226 20.39 9.94 -0.65
CA PHE A 226 19.47 10.66 0.22
C PHE A 226 19.97 10.61 1.68
N PRO A 227 21.01 11.40 2.03
CA PRO A 227 21.62 11.34 3.36
C PRO A 227 20.67 11.59 4.53
N LYS A 228 19.57 12.34 4.34
CA LYS A 228 18.54 12.55 5.39
C LYS A 228 17.80 11.27 5.76
N PHE A 229 17.82 10.24 4.90
CA PHE A 229 17.18 8.95 5.13
C PHE A 229 18.15 7.86 5.58
N ALA A 230 19.40 8.21 5.95
CA ALA A 230 20.40 7.22 6.35
C ALA A 230 20.01 6.40 7.60
N ASP A 231 19.11 6.97 8.42
CA ASP A 231 18.59 6.43 9.68
C ASP A 231 17.05 6.21 9.66
N THR A 232 16.42 6.34 8.49
CA THR A 232 14.97 6.12 8.27
C THR A 232 14.67 4.63 8.10
#